data_AF-G8PD11-F1
#
_entry.id   AF-G8PD11-F1
#
_cell.length_a   1.000
_cell.length_b   1.000
_cell.length_c   1.000
_cell.angle_alpha   90.00
_cell.angle_beta   90.00
_cell.angle_gamma   90.00
#
_symmetry.space_group_name_H-M   'P 1'
#
loop_
_entity.id
_entity.type
_entity.pdbx_description
1 polymer ?
#
loop_
_entity_poly.entity_id
_entity_poly.type
_entity_poly.pdbx_seq_one_letter_code
_entity_poly.pdbx_strand_id
1 'polypeptide(L)'
;MNIIGYRAQAKVLDTNINSITSEMFNTYSTLFSKNADQLSALLIERDFNFVSRAKEMLQVENSLYIFACKIDDVPVYIDSQNQNIVTLSYDSEYGINLPTVLDNNTIKNLFKNPEVYEDIMHIVGLDGILESSIQLKKETLNNLQIDWKNNNE
;
A
#
# COMPACT_ATOMS: atom_id res chain seq x y z
N MET A 1 -20.06 31.31 12.83
CA MET A 1 -20.87 30.09 12.62
C MET A 1 -21.24 29.53 13.98
N ASN A 2 -22.50 29.13 14.22
CA ASN A 2 -22.89 28.49 15.49
C ASN A 2 -22.83 26.95 15.36
N ILE A 3 -22.94 26.23 16.49
CA ILE A 3 -22.79 24.77 16.52
C ILE A 3 -23.83 24.05 15.65
N ILE A 4 -25.03 24.60 15.53
CA ILE A 4 -26.11 24.03 14.71
C ILE A 4 -25.76 24.16 13.22
N GLY A 5 -25.29 25.34 12.81
CA GLY A 5 -24.84 25.60 11.44
C GLY A 5 -23.63 24.75 11.06
N TYR A 6 -22.65 24.59 11.96
CA TYR A 6 -21.53 23.67 11.76
C TYR A 6 -22.01 22.23 11.55
N ARG A 7 -22.86 21.70 12.44
CA ARG A 7 -23.36 20.32 12.34
C ARG A 7 -24.14 20.07 11.04
N ALA A 8 -24.93 21.04 10.59
CA ALA A 8 -25.67 20.93 9.34
C ALA A 8 -24.72 20.86 8.13
N GLN A 9 -23.70 21.73 8.08
CA GLN A 9 -22.71 21.72 6.99
C GLN A 9 -21.83 20.47 7.03
N ALA A 10 -21.32 20.10 8.21
CA ALA A 10 -20.52 18.90 8.41
C ALA A 10 -21.27 17.65 7.93
N LYS A 11 -22.55 17.49 8.28
CA LYS A 11 -23.37 16.35 7.84
C LYS A 11 -23.46 16.22 6.31
N VAL A 12 -23.58 17.34 5.59
CA VAL A 12 -23.62 17.33 4.12
C VAL A 12 -22.25 16.91 3.55
N LEU A 13 -21.17 17.48 4.07
CA LEU A 13 -19.81 17.14 3.67
C LEU A 13 -19.49 15.67 3.97
N ASP A 14 -19.81 15.18 5.16
CA ASP A 14 -19.60 13.79 5.57
C ASP A 14 -20.36 12.81 4.67
N THR A 15 -21.60 13.15 4.29
CA THR A 15 -22.37 12.35 3.33
C THR A 15 -21.62 12.21 2.00
N ASN A 16 -21.10 13.32 1.47
CA ASN A 16 -20.37 13.31 0.20
C ASN A 16 -19.04 12.56 0.30
N ILE A 17 -18.28 12.78 1.38
CA ILE A 17 -17.02 12.06 1.65
C ILE A 17 -17.28 10.56 1.75
N ASN A 18 -18.34 10.14 2.47
CA ASN A 18 -18.69 8.74 2.62
C ASN A 18 -19.14 8.09 1.29
N SER A 19 -19.79 8.86 0.40
CA SER A 19 -20.13 8.39 -0.95
C SER A 19 -18.87 8.14 -1.78
N ILE A 20 -17.99 9.14 -1.87
CA ILE A 20 -16.74 9.07 -2.63
C ILE A 20 -15.84 7.94 -2.10
N THR A 21 -15.65 7.85 -0.78
CA THR A 21 -14.82 6.79 -0.19
C THR A 21 -15.42 5.39 -0.35
N SER A 22 -16.74 5.27 -0.48
CA SER A 22 -17.38 4.00 -0.84
C SER A 22 -17.09 3.61 -2.29
N GLU A 23 -17.09 4.57 -3.23
CA GLU A 23 -16.69 4.32 -4.61
C GLU A 23 -15.21 3.94 -4.72
N MET A 24 -14.33 4.66 -4.01
CA MET A 24 -12.90 4.34 -3.90
C MET A 24 -12.69 2.92 -3.37
N PHE A 25 -13.43 2.53 -2.32
CA PHE A 25 -13.37 1.18 -1.77
C PHE A 25 -13.80 0.12 -2.78
N ASN A 26 -14.88 0.36 -3.53
CA ASN A 26 -15.33 -0.59 -4.55
C ASN A 26 -14.29 -0.75 -5.67
N THR A 27 -13.65 0.35 -6.10
CA THR A 27 -12.56 0.32 -7.07
C THR A 27 -11.36 -0.47 -6.55
N TYR A 28 -10.94 -0.19 -5.31
CA TYR A 28 -9.89 -0.93 -4.60
C TYR A 28 -10.21 -2.43 -4.57
N SER A 29 -11.38 -2.84 -4.08
CA SER A 29 -11.73 -4.26 -3.94
C SER A 29 -11.77 -4.97 -5.30
N THR A 30 -12.29 -4.29 -6.33
CA THR A 30 -12.35 -4.82 -7.70
C THR A 30 -10.95 -5.05 -8.25
N LEU A 31 -10.06 -4.07 -8.12
CA LEU A 31 -8.70 -4.16 -8.66
C LEU A 31 -7.84 -5.14 -7.86
N PHE A 32 -7.96 -5.16 -6.53
CA PHE A 32 -7.23 -6.11 -5.72
C PHE A 32 -7.64 -7.54 -6.06
N SER A 33 -8.94 -7.82 -6.20
CA SER A 33 -9.42 -9.14 -6.61
C SER A 33 -8.95 -9.51 -8.01
N LYS A 34 -9.00 -8.57 -8.96
CA LYS A 34 -8.53 -8.78 -10.34
C LYS A 34 -7.03 -9.07 -10.42
N ASN A 35 -6.22 -8.43 -9.58
CA ASN A 35 -4.76 -8.47 -9.65
C ASN A 35 -4.13 -9.41 -8.61
N ALA A 36 -4.93 -10.10 -7.78
CA ALA A 36 -4.47 -10.91 -6.65
C ALA A 36 -3.42 -11.97 -7.06
N ASP A 37 -3.66 -12.68 -8.15
CA ASP A 37 -2.76 -13.72 -8.66
C ASP A 37 -1.41 -13.13 -9.11
N GLN A 38 -1.45 -11.98 -9.79
CA GLN A 38 -0.24 -11.29 -10.24
C GLN A 38 0.55 -10.76 -9.06
N LEU A 39 -0.11 -10.11 -8.09
CA LEU A 39 0.55 -9.64 -6.86
C LEU A 39 1.20 -10.78 -6.09
N SER A 40 0.51 -11.91 -5.96
CA SER A 40 1.04 -13.09 -5.28
C SER A 40 2.22 -13.72 -6.04
N ALA A 41 2.21 -13.70 -7.37
CA ALA A 41 3.36 -14.13 -8.18
C ALA A 41 4.57 -13.19 -8.00
N LEU A 42 4.35 -11.88 -7.93
CA LEU A 42 5.41 -10.88 -7.72
C LEU A 42 6.06 -11.01 -6.34
N LEU A 43 5.32 -11.40 -5.29
CA LEU A 43 5.87 -11.63 -3.95
C LEU A 43 6.92 -12.75 -3.90
N ILE A 44 6.81 -13.74 -4.79
CA ILE A 44 7.75 -14.87 -4.86
C ILE A 44 8.80 -14.72 -5.97
N GLU A 45 8.65 -13.71 -6.83
CA GLU A 45 9.61 -13.36 -7.87
C GLU A 45 10.85 -12.74 -7.23
N ARG A 46 11.95 -13.51 -7.18
CA ARG A 46 13.17 -13.12 -6.46
C ARG A 46 13.76 -11.79 -6.92
N ASP A 47 13.55 -11.47 -8.20
CA ASP A 47 14.11 -10.27 -8.79
C ASP A 47 13.13 -9.10 -8.77
N PHE A 48 11.91 -9.25 -8.25
CA PHE A 48 10.96 -8.15 -8.22
C PHE A 48 11.15 -7.29 -6.96
N ASN A 49 11.31 -5.98 -7.17
CA ASN A 49 11.34 -5.00 -6.09
C ASN A 49 10.00 -4.27 -6.04
N PHE A 50 9.32 -4.32 -4.89
CA PHE A 50 8.19 -3.44 -4.61
C PHE A 50 8.74 -2.04 -4.32
N VAL A 51 8.30 -1.06 -5.09
CA VAL A 51 8.79 0.32 -5.02
C VAL A 51 7.59 1.24 -4.83
N SER A 52 7.67 2.21 -3.92
CA SER A 52 6.60 3.15 -3.60
C SER A 52 6.40 4.18 -4.72
N ARG A 53 5.30 4.93 -4.66
CA ARG A 53 5.10 6.10 -5.55
C ARG A 53 6.20 7.15 -5.41
N ALA A 54 6.81 7.25 -4.23
CA ALA A 54 7.95 8.12 -3.95
C ALA A 54 9.29 7.54 -4.44
N LYS A 55 9.28 6.38 -5.13
CA LYS A 55 10.45 5.67 -5.66
C LYS A 55 11.38 5.09 -4.59
N GLU A 56 10.84 4.78 -3.42
CA GLU A 56 11.57 4.13 -2.33
C GLU A 56 11.24 2.64 -2.31
N MET A 57 12.19 1.78 -1.93
CA MET A 57 11.87 0.36 -1.77
C MET A 57 10.86 0.17 -0.64
N LEU A 58 9.77 -0.54 -0.94
CA LEU A 58 8.79 -0.95 0.04
C LEU A 58 9.32 -2.16 0.82
N GLN A 59 9.11 -2.14 2.13
CA GLN A 59 9.39 -3.28 2.97
C GLN A 59 8.38 -4.40 2.71
N VAL A 60 8.85 -5.64 2.62
CA VAL A 60 8.01 -6.84 2.57
C VAL A 60 8.30 -7.71 3.78
N GLU A 61 7.33 -7.87 4.67
CA GLU A 61 7.45 -8.66 5.90
C GLU A 61 7.09 -10.11 5.64
N ASN A 62 7.92 -11.03 6.13
CA ASN A 62 7.74 -12.49 6.01
C ASN A 62 7.49 -12.99 4.58
N SER A 63 7.89 -12.23 3.55
CA SER A 63 7.58 -12.50 2.13
C SER A 63 6.08 -12.56 1.80
N LEU A 64 5.22 -12.01 2.67
CA LEU A 64 3.76 -12.09 2.55
C LEU A 64 3.07 -10.72 2.62
N TYR A 65 3.64 -9.78 3.37
CA TYR A 65 2.98 -8.53 3.71
C TYR A 65 3.76 -7.35 3.16
N ILE A 66 3.19 -6.67 2.15
CA ILE A 66 3.81 -5.51 1.53
C ILE A 66 3.43 -4.29 2.35
N PHE A 67 4.39 -3.55 2.89
CA PHE A 67 4.13 -2.29 3.56
C PHE A 67 3.47 -1.31 2.59
N ALA A 68 2.33 -0.75 2.98
CA ALA A 68 1.56 0.20 2.17
C ALA A 68 1.69 1.63 2.69
N CYS A 69 1.40 1.84 3.97
CA CYS A 69 1.38 3.16 4.59
C CYS A 69 1.44 3.05 6.11
N LYS A 70 1.44 4.21 6.79
CA LYS A 70 1.22 4.30 8.25
C LYS A 70 -0.05 5.07 8.54
N ILE A 71 -0.75 4.65 9.60
CA ILE A 71 -1.85 5.41 10.20
C ILE A 71 -1.37 5.84 11.58
N ASP A 72 -1.20 7.15 11.76
CA ASP A 72 -0.47 7.73 12.89
C ASP A 72 0.93 7.11 12.96
N ASP A 73 1.13 6.04 13.72
CA ASP A 73 2.38 5.27 13.82
C ASP A 73 2.22 3.77 13.57
N VAL A 74 1.01 3.31 13.23
CA VAL A 74 0.71 1.89 13.01
C VAL A 74 0.97 1.56 11.54
N PRO A 75 1.91 0.65 11.22
CA PRO A 75 2.16 0.23 9.85
C PRO A 75 1.01 -0.65 9.33
N VAL A 76 0.62 -0.37 8.09
CA VAL A 76 -0.44 -1.05 7.37
C VAL A 76 0.16 -1.79 6.19
N TYR A 77 -0.30 -3.01 5.97
CA TYR A 77 0.25 -3.91 4.98
C TYR A 77 -0.84 -4.47 4.06
N ILE A 78 -0.43 -4.82 2.84
CA ILE A 78 -1.22 -5.61 1.89
C ILE A 78 -0.87 -7.09 2.07
N ASP A 79 -1.86 -7.89 2.40
CA ASP A 79 -1.82 -9.35 2.31
C ASP A 79 -2.43 -9.76 0.97
N SER A 80 -1.58 -9.99 -0.04
CA SER A 80 -2.08 -10.31 -1.39
C SER A 80 -2.65 -11.72 -1.50
N GLN A 81 -2.27 -12.65 -0.61
CA GLN A 81 -2.75 -14.03 -0.63
C GLN A 81 -4.21 -14.09 -0.18
N ASN A 82 -4.54 -13.37 0.89
CA ASN A 82 -5.89 -13.34 1.46
C ASN A 82 -6.71 -12.14 0.98
N GLN A 83 -6.15 -11.27 0.14
CA GLN A 83 -6.78 -10.06 -0.41
C GLN A 83 -7.27 -9.10 0.70
N ASN A 84 -6.43 -8.92 1.73
CA ASN A 84 -6.76 -8.10 2.89
C ASN A 84 -5.77 -6.94 3.06
N ILE A 85 -6.25 -5.87 3.68
CA ILE A 85 -5.39 -4.90 4.35
C ILE A 85 -5.29 -5.32 5.81
N VAL A 86 -4.07 -5.41 6.33
CA VAL A 86 -3.80 -5.88 7.68
C VAL A 86 -2.88 -4.92 8.43
N THR A 87 -2.97 -4.93 9.75
CA THR A 87 -1.87 -4.49 10.62
C THR A 87 -1.15 -5.73 11.16
N LEU A 88 0.12 -5.58 11.51
CA LEU A 88 0.91 -6.66 12.10
C LEU A 88 1.19 -6.33 13.57
N SER A 89 0.85 -7.25 14.46
CA SER A 89 1.14 -7.12 15.90
C SER A 89 2.05 -8.26 16.34
N TYR A 90 3.14 -7.92 17.05
CA TYR A 90 4.06 -8.92 17.57
C TYR A 90 3.39 -9.70 18.71
N ASP A 91 3.28 -11.01 18.54
CA ASP A 91 2.84 -11.94 19.56
C ASP A 91 4.07 -12.52 20.25
N SER A 92 4.25 -12.19 21.53
CA SER A 92 5.39 -12.65 22.33
C SER A 92 5.33 -14.13 22.73
N GLU A 93 4.15 -14.74 22.69
CA GLU A 93 3.98 -16.18 22.99
C GLU A 93 4.56 -17.02 21.86
N TYR A 94 4.30 -16.62 20.61
CA TYR A 94 4.75 -17.33 19.42
C TYR A 94 6.03 -16.74 18.80
N GLY A 95 6.44 -15.55 19.23
CA GLY A 95 7.62 -14.85 18.73
C GLY A 95 7.49 -14.38 17.28
N ILE A 96 6.26 -14.15 16.81
CA ILE A 96 5.93 -13.82 15.41
C ILE A 96 4.97 -12.64 15.33
N ASN A 97 4.92 -11.99 14.17
CA ASN A 97 3.92 -10.98 13.87
C ASN A 97 2.64 -11.64 13.36
N LEU A 98 1.50 -11.37 14.01
CA LEU A 98 0.18 -11.85 13.61
C LEU A 98 -0.59 -10.76 12.86
N PRO A 99 -1.23 -11.10 11.72
CA PRO A 99 -2.05 -10.15 10.98
C PRO A 99 -3.41 -9.93 11.65
N THR A 100 -3.81 -8.67 11.74
CA THR A 100 -5.18 -8.26 12.06
C THR A 100 -5.80 -7.62 10.83
N VAL A 101 -6.84 -8.25 10.28
CA VAL A 101 -7.57 -7.74 9.12
C VAL A 101 -8.32 -6.47 9.49
N LEU A 102 -8.11 -5.40 8.70
CA LEU A 102 -8.89 -4.18 8.82
C LEU A 102 -10.27 -4.39 8.19
N ASP A 103 -11.32 -4.02 8.93
CA ASP A 103 -12.68 -4.09 8.40
C ASP A 103 -12.91 -3.02 7.30
N ASN A 104 -13.96 -3.23 6.50
CA ASN A 104 -14.27 -2.35 5.37
C ASN A 104 -14.53 -0.90 5.78
N ASN A 105 -15.11 -0.64 6.96
CA ASN A 105 -15.35 0.74 7.41
C ASN A 105 -14.04 1.41 7.81
N THR A 106 -13.14 0.66 8.44
CA THR A 106 -11.78 1.12 8.73
C THR A 106 -11.07 1.48 7.43
N ILE A 107 -11.06 0.60 6.42
CA ILE A 107 -10.43 0.85 5.11
C ILE A 107 -11.05 2.09 4.42
N LYS A 108 -12.38 2.22 4.39
CA LYS A 108 -13.05 3.41 3.84
C LYS A 108 -12.65 4.69 4.57
N ASN A 109 -12.45 4.64 5.88
CA ASN A 109 -11.95 5.77 6.63
C ASN A 109 -10.49 6.10 6.27
N LEU A 110 -9.65 5.11 5.99
CA LEU A 110 -8.29 5.34 5.49
C LEU A 110 -8.29 6.09 4.16
N PHE A 111 -9.19 5.70 3.26
CA PHE A 111 -9.35 6.32 1.95
C PHE A 111 -9.88 7.76 2.00
N LYS A 112 -10.23 8.29 3.19
CA LYS A 112 -10.43 9.74 3.36
C LYS A 112 -9.13 10.52 3.21
N ASN A 113 -7.97 9.88 3.41
CA ASN A 113 -6.68 10.41 3.03
C ASN A 113 -6.35 9.95 1.59
N PRO A 114 -6.30 10.88 0.61
CA PRO A 114 -6.00 10.53 -0.78
C PRO A 114 -4.63 9.88 -0.96
N GLU A 115 -3.62 10.31 -0.20
CA GLU A 115 -2.26 9.76 -0.32
C GLU A 115 -2.24 8.28 0.07
N VAL A 116 -2.94 7.92 1.14
CA VAL A 116 -3.07 6.53 1.59
C VAL A 116 -3.79 5.68 0.54
N TYR A 117 -4.88 6.20 -0.04
CA TYR A 117 -5.57 5.49 -1.13
C TYR A 117 -4.64 5.26 -2.31
N GLU A 118 -3.94 6.30 -2.77
CA GLU A 118 -3.05 6.20 -3.92
C GLU A 118 -1.85 5.27 -3.67
N ASP A 119 -1.28 5.25 -2.46
CA ASP A 119 -0.21 4.31 -2.09
C ASP A 119 -0.70 2.86 -2.11
N ILE A 120 -1.89 2.61 -1.57
CA ILE A 120 -2.51 1.28 -1.63
C ILE A 120 -2.80 0.89 -3.09
N MET A 121 -3.34 1.81 -3.90
CA MET A 121 -3.67 1.57 -5.29
C MET A 121 -2.45 1.35 -6.18
N HIS A 122 -1.33 2.01 -5.90
CA HIS A 122 -0.05 1.75 -6.57
C HIS A 122 0.35 0.28 -6.44
N ILE A 123 0.13 -0.30 -5.25
CA ILE A 123 0.38 -1.73 -5.00
C ILE A 123 -0.75 -2.56 -5.62
N VAL A 124 -1.98 -2.47 -5.12
CA VAL A 124 -3.05 -3.43 -5.48
C VAL A 124 -3.56 -3.27 -6.90
N GLY A 125 -3.51 -2.04 -7.42
CA GLY A 125 -3.84 -1.72 -8.81
C GLY A 125 -2.75 -2.10 -9.79
N LEU A 126 -1.55 -2.45 -9.30
CA LEU A 126 -0.32 -2.58 -10.10
C LEU A 126 -0.04 -1.32 -10.93
N ASP A 127 -0.47 -0.16 -10.45
CA ASP A 127 -0.40 1.10 -11.18
C ASP A 127 1.00 1.71 -11.03
N GLY A 128 1.87 1.53 -12.03
CA GLY A 128 3.22 2.08 -12.02
C GLY A 128 4.24 1.30 -11.17
N ILE A 129 3.82 0.28 -10.41
CA ILE A 129 4.74 -0.50 -9.56
C ILE A 129 5.70 -1.37 -10.39
N LEU A 130 5.24 -1.88 -11.54
CA LEU A 130 6.06 -2.69 -12.44
C LEU A 130 7.16 -1.83 -13.09
N GLU A 131 6.77 -0.66 -13.60
CA GLU A 131 7.66 0.33 -14.18
C GLU A 131 8.68 0.83 -13.16
N SER A 132 8.24 1.08 -11.92
CA SER A 132 9.11 1.51 -10.83
C SER A 132 10.15 0.44 -10.49
N SER A 133 9.77 -0.83 -10.49
CA SER A 133 10.71 -1.95 -10.29
C SER A 133 11.76 -2.03 -11.39
N ILE A 134 11.35 -1.89 -12.66
CA ILE A 134 12.27 -1.87 -13.81
C ILE A 134 13.21 -0.67 -13.74
N GLN A 135 12.68 0.51 -13.40
CA GLN A 135 13.46 1.73 -13.31
C GLN A 135 14.54 1.62 -12.22
N LEU A 136 14.19 1.09 -11.05
CA LEU A 136 15.15 0.82 -9.99
C LEU A 136 16.27 -0.12 -10.46
N LYS A 137 15.95 -1.19 -11.21
CA LYS A 137 16.96 -2.10 -11.77
C LYS A 137 17.91 -1.39 -12.72
N LYS A 138 17.40 -0.51 -13.59
CA LYS A 138 18.23 0.28 -14.52
C LYS A 138 19.18 1.20 -13.76
N GLU A 139 18.68 1.87 -12.73
CA GLU A 139 19.48 2.76 -11.89
C GLU A 139 20.58 2.00 -11.15
N THR A 140 20.25 0.86 -10.54
CA THR A 140 21.23 -0.02 -9.90
C THR A 140 22.31 -0.49 -10.87
N LEU A 141 21.94 -0.92 -12.08
CA LEU A 141 22.91 -1.33 -13.10
C LEU A 141 23.87 -0.19 -13.48
N ASN A 142 23.33 1.01 -13.73
CA ASN A 142 24.15 2.16 -14.08
C ASN A 142 25.14 2.51 -12.97
N ASN A 143 24.70 2.50 -11.71
CA ASN A 143 25.55 2.77 -10.56
C ASN A 143 26.68 1.73 -10.44
N LEU A 144 26.36 0.44 -10.56
CA LEU A 144 27.36 -0.63 -10.54
C LEU A 144 28.39 -0.50 -11.66
N GLN A 145 27.97 -0.09 -12.86
CA GLN A 145 28.88 0.13 -13.99
C GLN A 145 29.81 1.32 -13.76
N ILE A 146 29.31 2.40 -13.15
CA ILE A 146 30.11 3.57 -12.80
C ILE A 146 31.15 3.19 -11.72
N ASP A 147 30.70 2.54 -10.65
CA ASP A 147 31.56 2.12 -9.54
C ASP A 147 32.63 1.12 -10.00
N TRP A 148 32.27 0.18 -10.88
CA TRP A 148 33.23 -0.76 -11.44
C TRP A 148 34.31 -0.06 -12.25
N LYS A 149 33.96 0.92 -13.08
CA LYS A 149 34.94 1.70 -13.86
C LYS A 149 35.87 2.50 -12.95
N ASN A 150 35.31 3.22 -11.99
CA ASN A 150 36.08 4.06 -11.07
C ASN A 150 37.08 3.28 -10.19
N ASN A 151 36.81 2.00 -9.93
CA ASN A 151 37.66 1.15 -9.08
C ASN A 151 38.64 0.26 -9.87
N ASN A 152 38.57 0.24 -11.20
CA ASN A 152 39.42 -0.60 -12.07
C ASN A 152 40.15 0.18 -13.17
N GLU A 153 40.13 1.52 -13.11
CA GLU A 153 40.98 2.45 -13.89
C GLU A 153 41.99 3.13 -12.95
#